data_AF-A0A1W9R7Y3-F1
#
_entry.id   AF-A0A1W9R7Y3-F1
#
_cell.length_a   1.000
_cell.length_b   1.000
_cell.length_c   1.000
_cell.angle_alpha   90.00
_cell.angle_beta   90.00
_cell.angle_gamma   90.00
#
_symmetry.space_group_name_H-M   'P 1'
#
loop_
_entity.id
_entity.type
_entity.pdbx_description
1 polymer ?
#
loop_
_entity_poly.entity_id
_entity_poly.type
_entity_poly.pdbx_seq_one_letter_code
_entity_poly.pdbx_strand_id
1 'polypeptide(L)' 'EKYNIKDKVELILEKRYLILKPISSPRKGWETAFKEMNENGDDQLLFNDVFENENFEKWI' A
#
# COMPACT_ATOMS: atom_id res chain seq x y z
N GLU A 1 -18.71 -7.17 5.88
CA GLU A 1 -19.03 -6.30 7.04
C GLU A 1 -18.72 -6.93 8.40
N LYS A 2 -19.25 -8.14 8.70
CA LYS A 2 -19.18 -8.83 10.01
C LYS A 2 -17.87 -8.75 10.83
N TYR A 3 -16.70 -8.67 10.19
CA TYR A 3 -15.40 -8.68 10.86
C TYR A 3 -14.61 -7.37 10.75
N ASN A 4 -15.14 -6.37 10.01
CA ASN A 4 -14.51 -5.06 9.79
C ASN A 4 -13.03 -5.11 9.33
N ILE A 5 -12.62 -6.20 8.67
CA ILE A 5 -11.30 -6.31 8.04
C ILE A 5 -11.35 -5.54 6.73
N LYS A 6 -10.44 -4.58 6.60
CA LYS A 6 -10.23 -3.76 5.40
C LYS A 6 -8.85 -4.10 4.83
N ASP A 7 -7.94 -3.11 4.83
CA ASP A 7 -6.65 -3.21 4.16
C ASP A 7 -5.53 -3.85 5.01
N LYS A 8 -5.61 -3.77 6.34
CA LYS A 8 -4.58 -4.33 7.25
C LYS A 8 -5.19 -4.97 8.49
N VAL A 9 -4.48 -5.96 9.02
CA VAL A 9 -4.79 -6.66 10.27
C VAL A 9 -3.53 -6.81 11.12
N GLU A 10 -3.70 -6.81 12.44
CA GLU A 10 -2.67 -7.30 13.35
C GLU A 10 -2.74 -8.82 13.39
N LEU A 11 -1.59 -9.48 13.24
CA LEU A 11 -1.47 -10.93 13.24
C LEU A 11 -0.65 -11.38 14.44
N ILE A 12 -1.25 -12.18 15.31
CA ILE A 12 -0.60 -12.73 16.50
C ILE A 12 -0.50 -14.24 16.33
N LEU A 13 0.73 -14.75 16.39
CA LEU A 13 1.02 -16.18 16.34
C LEU A 13 0.91 -16.78 17.73
N GLU A 14 -0.07 -17.66 17.92
CA GLU A 14 -0.18 -18.53 19.07
C GLU A 14 0.23 -19.96 18.69
N LYS A 15 0.48 -20.80 19.70
CA LYS A 15 1.05 -22.15 19.50
C LYS A 15 0.33 -23.02 18.45
N ARG A 16 -0.97 -22.80 18.22
CA ARG A 16 -1.79 -23.62 17.30
C ARG A 16 -2.72 -22.83 16.39
N TYR A 17 -2.77 -21.50 16.53
CA TYR A 17 -3.68 -20.67 15.76
C TYR A 17 -3.13 -19.26 15.60
N LEU A 18 -3.70 -18.53 14.64
CA LEU A 18 -3.44 -17.12 14.43
C LEU A 18 -4.64 -16.32 14.91
N ILE A 19 -4.38 -15.21 15.61
CA ILE A 19 -5.40 -14.21 15.90
C ILE A 19 -5.24 -13.10 14.88
N LEU A 20 -6.31 -12.81 14.14
CA LEU A 20 -6.40 -11.67 13.21
C LEU A 20 -7.27 -10.60 13.84
N LYS A 21 -6.70 -9.42 14.09
CA LYS A 21 -7.47 -8.27 14.59
C LYS A 21 -7.55 -7.18 13.51
N PRO A 22 -8.75 -6.62 13.23
CA PRO A 22 -8.86 -5.51 12.30
C PRO A 22 -8.14 -4.27 12.86
N ILE A 23 -7.45 -3.54 11.99
CA ILE A 23 -6.84 -2.26 12.35
C ILE A 23 -7.80 -1.14 11.96
N SER A 24 -8.14 -0.26 12.92
CA SER A 24 -9.11 0.82 12.72
C SER A 24 -8.62 1.92 11.78
N SER A 25 -7.30 2.11 11.65
CA SER A 25 -6.71 3.16 10.82
C SER A 25 -5.41 2.69 10.14
N PRO A 26 -5.51 1.76 9.16
CA PRO A 26 -4.34 1.11 8.55
C PRO A 26 -3.34 2.06 7.87
N ARG A 27 -3.76 3.30 7.59
CA ARG A 27 -2.98 4.34 6.91
C ARG A 27 -2.99 5.66 7.70
N LYS A 28 -3.11 5.60 9.03
CA LYS A 28 -3.03 6.81 9.88
C LYS A 28 -1.70 7.52 9.62
N GLY A 29 -1.74 8.82 9.34
CA GLY A 29 -0.55 9.64 9.05
C GLY A 29 -0.04 9.59 7.61
N TRP A 30 -0.64 8.78 6.72
CA TRP A 30 -0.24 8.75 5.31
C TRP A 30 -0.46 10.09 4.62
N GLU A 31 -1.56 10.79 4.92
CA GLU A 31 -1.81 12.12 4.36
C GLU A 31 -0.62 13.07 4.58
N THR A 32 -0.12 13.16 5.83
CA THR A 32 1.02 14.00 6.17
C THR A 32 2.31 13.52 5.48
N ALA A 33 2.59 12.22 5.52
CA ALA A 33 3.80 11.66 4.90
C ALA A 33 3.82 11.85 3.38
N PHE A 34 2.68 11.69 2.70
CA PHE A 34 2.58 11.92 1.26
C PHE A 34 2.69 13.41 0.89
N LYS A 35 2.18 14.31 1.75
CA LYS A 35 2.38 15.74 1.58
C LYS A 35 3.85 16.12 1.68
N GLU A 36 4.56 15.61 2.69
CA GLU A 36 6.00 15.81 2.87
C GLU A 36 6.81 15.23 1.69
N MET A 37 6.46 14.02 1.24
CA MET A 37 7.08 13.38 0.07
C MET A 37 6.94 14.24 -1.20
N ASN A 38 5.76 14.83 -1.43
CA ASN A 38 5.53 15.73 -2.55
C ASN A 38 6.29 17.06 -2.40
N GLU A 39 6.31 17.65 -1.20
CA GLU A 39 7.05 18.88 -0.91
C GLU A 39 8.55 18.72 -1.12
N ASN A 40 9.10 17.55 -0.81
CA ASN A 40 10.51 17.20 -1.03
C ASN A 40 10.81 16.77 -2.48
N GLY A 41 9.79 16.52 -3.31
CA GLY A 41 9.95 15.93 -4.65
C GLY A 41 10.42 14.47 -4.64
N ASP A 42 10.23 13.77 -3.52
CA ASP A 42 10.55 12.35 -3.36
C ASP A 42 9.57 11.43 -4.12
N ASP A 43 8.45 11.99 -4.59
CA ASP A 43 7.42 11.31 -5.37
C ASP A 43 7.64 11.37 -6.90
N GLN A 44 8.77 11.93 -7.34
CA GLN A 44 9.10 12.05 -8.75
C GLN A 44 9.64 10.73 -9.33
N LEU A 45 9.28 10.46 -10.59
CA LEU A 45 9.81 9.32 -11.33
C LEU A 45 11.32 9.50 -11.58
N LEU A 46 12.10 8.47 -11.24
CA LEU A 46 13.55 8.47 -11.48
C LEU A 46 13.90 8.22 -12.96
N PHE A 47 12.99 7.59 -13.71
CA PHE A 47 13.09 7.32 -15.14
C PHE A 47 11.67 7.23 -15.72
N ASN A 48 11.55 7.31 -17.05
CA ASN A 48 10.25 7.25 -17.71
C ASN A 48 9.52 5.94 -17.39
N ASP A 49 8.22 6.03 -17.10
CA ASP A 49 7.33 4.89 -16.78
C ASP A 49 6.99 4.03 -18.01
N VAL A 50 7.55 4.37 -19.17
CA VAL A 50 7.41 3.63 -20.43
C VAL A 50 8.81 3.35 -20.95
N PHE A 51 9.09 2.07 -21.21
CA PHE A 51 10.32 1.70 -21.90
C PHE A 51 10.19 1.95 -23.40
N GLU A 52 11.28 2.34 -24.05
CA GLU A 52 11.28 2.61 -25.51
C GLU A 52 10.82 1.40 -26.35
N ASN A 53 10.99 0.19 -25.82
CA ASN A 53 10.65 -1.08 -26.46
C ASN A 53 9.47 -1.80 -25.79
N GLU A 54 8.68 -1.09 -24.98
CA GLU A 54 7.51 -1.66 -24.34
C GLU A 54 6.43 -1.97 -25.39
N ASN A 55 6.02 -3.25 -25.48
CA ASN A 55 4.94 -3.67 -26.36
C ASN A 55 3.63 -3.81 -25.56
N PHE A 56 2.70 -2.88 -25.80
CA PHE A 56 1.38 -2.86 -25.17
C PHE A 56 0.31 -3.73 -25.86
N GLU A 57 0.61 -4.31 -27.03
CA GLU A 57 -0.34 -5.13 -27.81
C GLU A 57 -0.82 -6.39 -27.08
N LYS A 58 -0.08 -6.86 -26.05
CA LYS A 58 -0.45 -8.04 -25.25
C LYS A 58 -1.61 -7.80 -24.26
N TRP A 59 -2.01 -6.55 -24.06
CA TRP A 59 -3.00 -6.14 -23.06
C TRP A 59 -4.23 -5.46 -23.67
N ILE A 60 -4.38 -5.52 -25.00
CA ILE A 60 -5.53 -5.01 -25.77
C ILE A 60 -6.50 -6.15 -26.08
#